data_AF-A0A1Z1CCU6-F1
#
_entry.id   AF-A0A1Z1CCU6-F1
#
_cell.length_a   1.000
_cell.length_b   1.000
_cell.length_c   1.000
_cell.angle_alpha   90.00
_cell.angle_beta   90.00
_cell.angle_gamma   90.00
#
_symmetry.space_group_name_H-M   'P 1'
#
loop_
_entity.id
_entity.type
_entity.pdbx_description
1 polymer ?
#
loop_
_entity_poly.entity_id
_entity_poly.type
_entity_poly.pdbx_seq_one_letter_code
_entity_poly.pdbx_strand_id
1 'polypeptide(L)'
;MSRTGSLKRLRRQELVLLLCQVHSNDYLLPIQSLKATTLGERSLAEKGKLICVPAGTEASVSRIKPYLLGVVAQAVVDLSGEEAGKASLLKIIGNVLIMTTMEASAEINVFAEDDLLWCEERAEANG
;
A
#
# COMPACT_ATOMS: atom_id res chain seq x y z
N MET A 1 25.27 -15.15 -21.40
CA MET A 1 24.70 -14.69 -20.11
C MET A 1 24.36 -13.20 -20.21
N SER A 2 23.16 -12.92 -20.71
CA SER A 2 22.00 -12.36 -19.97
C SER A 2 21.96 -10.83 -19.83
N ARG A 3 22.03 -10.09 -20.96
CA ARG A 3 21.63 -8.66 -21.02
C ARG A 3 20.10 -8.46 -21.13
N THR A 4 19.33 -9.53 -21.30
CA THR A 4 17.86 -9.54 -21.40
C THR A 4 17.14 -9.46 -20.05
N GLY A 5 17.85 -9.67 -18.93
CA GLY A 5 17.29 -9.59 -17.58
C GLY A 5 17.07 -8.16 -17.07
N SER A 6 17.99 -7.23 -17.36
CA SER A 6 17.90 -5.85 -16.86
C SER A 6 16.79 -5.03 -17.54
N LEU A 7 16.52 -5.25 -18.84
CA LEU A 7 15.46 -4.53 -19.56
C LEU A 7 14.04 -4.95 -19.13
N LYS A 8 13.84 -6.20 -18.71
CA LYS A 8 12.57 -6.63 -18.08
C LYS A 8 12.39 -6.05 -16.67
N ARG A 9 13.49 -5.82 -15.95
CA ARG A 9 13.50 -5.22 -14.61
C ARG A 9 13.16 -3.73 -14.66
N LEU A 10 13.71 -3.01 -15.64
CA LEU A 10 13.40 -1.60 -15.91
C LEU A 10 11.91 -1.38 -16.26
N ARG A 11 11.32 -2.23 -17.12
CA ARG A 11 9.86 -2.15 -17.40
C ARG A 11 8.99 -2.45 -16.19
N ARG A 12 9.40 -3.33 -15.27
CA ARG A 12 8.69 -3.55 -13.99
C ARG A 12 8.78 -2.32 -13.08
N GLN A 13 9.93 -1.67 -12.99
CA GLN A 13 10.12 -0.48 -12.16
C GLN A 13 9.35 0.73 -12.67
N GLU A 14 9.27 0.93 -14.00
CA GLU A 14 8.43 1.96 -14.61
C GLU A 14 6.95 1.67 -14.46
N LEU A 15 6.49 0.41 -14.63
CA LEU A 15 5.10 0.03 -14.39
C LEU A 15 4.70 0.20 -12.92
N VAL A 16 5.60 -0.12 -11.99
CA VAL A 16 5.44 0.09 -10.55
C VAL A 16 5.34 1.58 -10.23
N LEU A 17 6.19 2.42 -10.83
CA LEU A 17 6.12 3.87 -10.66
C LEU A 17 4.81 4.44 -11.25
N LEU A 18 4.42 4.00 -12.46
CA LEU A 18 3.20 4.45 -13.11
C LEU A 18 1.93 4.02 -12.35
N LEU A 19 1.91 2.80 -11.79
CA LEU A 19 0.80 2.29 -10.96
C LEU A 19 0.77 2.92 -9.56
N CYS A 20 1.92 3.18 -8.94
CA CYS A 20 2.00 3.89 -7.65
C CYS A 20 1.71 5.40 -7.78
N GLN A 21 1.90 5.98 -8.97
CA GLN A 21 1.63 7.39 -9.28
C GLN A 21 0.30 7.61 -10.02
N VAL A 22 -0.68 6.69 -9.97
CA VAL A 22 -2.03 6.96 -10.51
C VAL A 22 -2.79 7.96 -9.60
N HIS A 23 -2.24 9.17 -9.51
CA HIS A 23 -2.99 10.38 -9.30
C HIS A 23 -3.62 10.74 -10.65
N SER A 24 -4.93 10.56 -10.71
CA SER A 24 -5.86 11.30 -11.58
C SER A 24 -5.24 11.88 -12.86
N ASN A 25 -5.22 11.08 -13.91
CA ASN A 25 -5.44 11.61 -15.26
C ASN A 25 -6.09 10.49 -16.09
N ASP A 26 -7.39 10.64 -16.30
CA ASP A 26 -8.10 10.01 -17.41
C ASP A 26 -7.40 10.34 -18.73
N TYR A 27 -7.61 9.53 -19.77
CA TYR A 27 -7.78 9.90 -21.19
C TYR A 27 -7.35 8.71 -22.08
N LEU A 28 -8.29 8.29 -22.95
CA LEU A 28 -8.11 7.54 -24.22
C LEU A 28 -8.37 6.02 -24.33
N LEU A 29 -9.08 5.36 -23.41
CA LEU A 29 -9.71 4.06 -23.73
C LEU A 29 -11.14 3.95 -23.17
N PRO A 30 -12.05 3.18 -23.80
CA PRO A 30 -13.47 3.05 -23.43
C PRO A 30 -13.69 2.24 -22.13
N ILE A 31 -12.79 2.41 -21.16
CA ILE A 31 -12.75 1.71 -19.88
C ILE A 31 -13.31 2.69 -18.84
N GLN A 32 -14.64 2.78 -18.77
CA GLN A 32 -15.32 3.69 -17.84
C GLN A 32 -14.86 3.44 -16.38
N SER A 33 -14.36 4.50 -15.74
CA SER A 33 -14.08 4.69 -14.30
C SER A 33 -13.18 3.67 -13.57
N LEU A 34 -12.17 3.09 -14.22
CA LEU A 34 -11.22 2.18 -13.54
C LEU A 34 -10.15 2.96 -12.74
N LYS A 35 -10.04 2.71 -11.43
CA LYS A 35 -8.95 3.18 -10.57
C LYS A 35 -8.38 2.05 -9.73
N ALA A 36 -7.07 1.86 -9.76
CA ALA A 36 -6.37 0.90 -8.92
C ALA A 36 -5.36 1.62 -8.02
N THR A 37 -5.63 1.67 -6.72
CA THR A 37 -4.71 2.24 -5.74
C THR A 37 -3.90 1.14 -5.05
N THR A 38 -2.73 1.47 -4.50
CA THR A 38 -1.84 0.51 -3.85
C THR A 38 -1.53 0.90 -2.41
N LEU A 39 -1.54 -0.07 -1.50
CA LEU A 39 -1.02 0.04 -0.13
C LEU A 39 0.35 -0.64 -0.06
N GLY A 40 1.31 0.05 0.54
CA GLY A 40 2.69 -0.40 0.68
C GLY A 40 3.71 0.50 -0.01
N GLU A 41 4.97 0.31 0.36
CA GLU A 41 6.10 1.09 -0.12
C GLU A 41 6.62 0.55 -1.47
N ARG A 42 7.37 1.38 -2.20
CA ARG A 42 7.99 1.02 -3.48
C ARG A 42 8.87 -0.24 -3.39
N SER A 43 9.57 -0.41 -2.27
CA SER A 43 10.42 -1.58 -2.00
C SER A 43 9.64 -2.91 -1.99
N LEU A 44 8.35 -2.87 -1.60
CA LEU A 44 7.43 -4.00 -1.60
C LEU A 44 6.83 -4.27 -2.99
N ALA A 45 6.68 -3.23 -3.80
CA ALA A 45 6.19 -3.32 -5.18
C ALA A 45 7.08 -4.19 -6.06
N GLU A 46 8.41 -4.02 -5.97
CA GLU A 46 9.37 -4.84 -6.71
C GLU A 46 9.33 -6.32 -6.30
N LYS A 47 8.93 -6.58 -5.06
CA LYS A 47 8.77 -7.92 -4.50
C LYS A 47 7.38 -8.51 -4.77
N GLY A 48 6.49 -7.78 -5.45
CA GLY A 48 5.11 -8.20 -5.68
C GLY A 48 4.28 -8.31 -4.41
N LYS A 49 4.61 -7.51 -3.38
CA LYS A 49 4.03 -7.59 -2.02
C LYS A 49 3.08 -6.45 -1.67
N LEU A 50 2.61 -5.68 -2.65
CA LEU A 50 1.61 -4.65 -2.38
C LEU A 50 0.23 -5.25 -2.17
N ILE A 51 -0.65 -4.44 -1.60
CA ILE A 51 -2.10 -4.68 -1.66
C ILE A 51 -2.67 -3.69 -2.67
N CYS A 52 -3.36 -4.19 -3.70
CA CYS A 52 -3.98 -3.34 -4.71
C CYS A 52 -5.50 -3.30 -4.51
N VAL A 53 -6.11 -2.15 -4.77
CA VAL A 53 -7.55 -1.93 -4.64
C VAL A 53 -8.09 -1.38 -5.97
N PRO A 54 -8.44 -2.26 -6.93
CA PRO A 54 -9.13 -1.86 -8.14
C PRO A 54 -10.62 -1.58 -7.88
N ALA A 55 -11.08 -0.41 -8.32
CA ALA A 55 -12.49 0.01 -8.36
C ALA A 55 -12.85 0.48 -9.78
N GLY A 56 -14.12 0.39 -10.15
CA GLY A 56 -14.63 0.72 -11.47
C GLY A 56 -15.50 -0.38 -12.04
N THR A 57 -15.86 -0.28 -13.33
CA THR A 57 -16.70 -1.29 -13.99
C THR A 57 -16.12 -2.72 -13.88
N GLU A 58 -16.97 -3.71 -13.62
CA GLU A 58 -16.55 -5.11 -13.39
C GLU A 58 -15.76 -5.69 -14.58
N ALA A 59 -16.18 -5.37 -15.81
CA ALA A 59 -15.46 -5.74 -17.03
C ALA A 59 -14.03 -5.17 -17.08
N SER A 60 -13.82 -4.01 -16.47
CA SER A 60 -12.51 -3.33 -16.45
C SER A 60 -11.62 -3.85 -15.33
N VAL A 61 -12.21 -4.10 -14.15
CA VAL A 61 -11.49 -4.69 -13.02
C VAL A 61 -11.06 -6.14 -13.34
N SER A 62 -11.92 -6.94 -13.95
CA SER A 62 -11.59 -8.31 -14.38
C SER A 62 -10.43 -8.35 -15.39
N ARG A 63 -10.34 -7.37 -16.30
CA ARG A 63 -9.23 -7.23 -17.25
C ARG A 63 -7.89 -6.90 -16.58
N ILE A 64 -7.89 -6.09 -15.52
CA ILE A 64 -6.64 -5.65 -14.86
C ILE A 64 -6.16 -6.60 -13.75
N LYS A 65 -7.06 -7.32 -13.08
CA LYS A 65 -6.75 -8.31 -12.04
C LYS A 65 -5.53 -9.22 -12.33
N PRO A 66 -5.42 -9.87 -13.52
CA PRO A 66 -4.27 -10.75 -13.81
C PRO A 66 -2.93 -10.01 -13.93
N TYR A 67 -2.95 -8.70 -14.17
CA TYR A 67 -1.74 -7.87 -14.23
C TYR A 67 -1.35 -7.30 -12.86
N LEU A 68 -2.22 -7.42 -11.85
CA LEU A 68 -1.95 -6.98 -10.48
C LEU A 68 -1.39 -8.13 -9.65
N LEU A 69 -2.15 -9.23 -9.57
CA LEU A 69 -1.86 -10.35 -8.68
C LEU A 69 -0.60 -11.12 -9.15
N GLY A 70 0.38 -11.28 -8.27
CA GLY A 70 1.64 -11.96 -8.55
C GLY A 70 2.65 -11.14 -9.38
N VAL A 71 2.29 -9.92 -9.80
CA VAL A 71 3.21 -9.00 -10.48
C VAL A 71 3.65 -7.89 -9.53
N VAL A 72 2.69 -7.10 -9.04
CA VAL A 72 2.92 -5.99 -8.11
C VAL A 72 2.23 -6.22 -6.77
N ALA A 73 1.12 -6.97 -6.78
CA ALA A 73 0.28 -7.21 -5.63
C ALA A 73 0.38 -8.65 -5.15
N GLN A 74 0.49 -8.83 -3.83
CA GLN A 74 0.28 -10.11 -3.17
C GLN A 74 -1.20 -10.35 -2.90
N ALA A 75 -1.96 -9.29 -2.65
CA ALA A 75 -3.38 -9.34 -2.38
C ALA A 75 -4.13 -8.24 -3.13
N VAL A 76 -5.40 -8.50 -3.44
CA VAL A 76 -6.29 -7.56 -4.11
C VAL A 76 -7.56 -7.40 -3.31
N VAL A 77 -7.94 -6.15 -3.00
CA VAL A 77 -9.24 -5.79 -2.43
C VAL A 77 -10.14 -5.36 -3.59
N ASP A 78 -11.07 -6.22 -3.95
CA ASP A 78 -11.89 -6.04 -5.13
C ASP A 78 -13.09 -5.11 -4.86
N LEU A 79 -13.10 -3.95 -5.52
CA LEU A 79 -14.22 -3.00 -5.52
C LEU A 79 -14.85 -2.91 -6.92
N SER A 80 -14.92 -4.04 -7.62
CA SER A 80 -15.63 -4.14 -8.90
C SER A 80 -17.08 -3.68 -8.79
N GLY A 81 -17.51 -2.82 -9.71
CA GLY A 81 -18.86 -2.23 -9.72
C GLY A 81 -18.97 -0.93 -8.92
N GLU A 82 -17.94 -0.56 -8.16
CA GLU A 82 -17.93 0.65 -7.34
C GLU A 82 -17.28 1.85 -8.04
N GLU A 83 -17.60 3.05 -7.55
CA GLU A 83 -16.98 4.28 -8.04
C GLU A 83 -15.48 4.32 -7.73
N ALA A 84 -14.67 4.81 -8.69
CA ALA A 84 -13.25 5.06 -8.53
C ALA A 84 -12.90 5.88 -7.26
N GLY A 85 -13.80 6.77 -6.82
CA GLY A 85 -13.67 7.53 -5.59
C GLY A 85 -13.52 6.65 -4.34
N LYS A 86 -14.23 5.52 -4.25
CA LYS A 86 -14.18 4.61 -3.09
C LYS A 86 -12.80 3.98 -2.89
N ALA A 87 -12.10 3.64 -3.97
CA ALA A 87 -10.71 3.17 -3.87
C ALA A 87 -9.78 4.25 -3.28
N SER A 88 -9.97 5.51 -3.69
CA SER A 88 -9.18 6.64 -3.16
C SER A 88 -9.50 6.88 -1.69
N LEU A 89 -10.78 6.82 -1.31
CA LEU A 89 -11.20 6.94 0.08
C LEU A 89 -10.60 5.82 0.95
N LEU A 90 -10.62 4.58 0.46
CA LEU A 90 -10.01 3.46 1.19
C LEU A 90 -8.50 3.65 1.39
N LYS A 91 -7.80 4.24 0.42
CA LYS A 91 -6.38 4.61 0.57
C LYS A 91 -6.17 5.66 1.66
N ILE A 92 -7.03 6.67 1.73
CA ILE A 92 -6.98 7.70 2.78
C ILE A 92 -7.22 7.05 4.15
N ILE A 93 -8.28 6.25 4.29
CA ILE A 93 -8.60 5.53 5.53
C ILE A 93 -7.45 4.62 5.95
N GLY A 94 -6.88 3.86 5.02
CA GLY A 94 -5.74 2.98 5.29
C GLY A 94 -4.51 3.75 5.79
N ASN A 95 -4.20 4.89 5.18
CA ASN A 95 -3.10 5.74 5.66
C ASN A 95 -3.38 6.34 7.04
N VAL A 96 -4.63 6.73 7.33
CA VAL A 96 -5.04 7.21 8.65
C VAL A 96 -4.86 6.11 9.70
N LEU A 97 -5.30 4.88 9.43
CA LEU A 97 -5.14 3.75 10.35
C LEU A 97 -3.66 3.45 10.65
N ILE A 98 -2.77 3.61 9.66
CA ILE A 98 -1.33 3.47 9.88
C ILE A 98 -0.83 4.55 10.83
N MET A 99 -1.21 5.81 10.63
CA MET A 99 -0.82 6.91 11.53
C MET A 99 -1.32 6.69 12.95
N THR A 100 -2.60 6.31 13.13
CA THR A 100 -3.15 6.07 14.49
C THR A 100 -2.44 4.92 15.20
N THR A 101 -2.02 3.90 14.46
CA THR A 101 -1.26 2.78 15.03
C THR A 101 0.16 3.21 15.42
N MET A 102 0.78 4.08 14.61
CA MET A 102 2.09 4.65 14.92
C MET A 102 2.04 5.58 16.14
N GLU A 103 1.00 6.39 16.27
CA GLU A 103 0.75 7.25 17.44
C GLU A 103 0.61 6.41 18.71
N ALA A 104 -0.27 5.39 18.70
CA ALA A 104 -0.42 4.50 19.84
C ALA A 104 0.89 3.77 20.20
N SER A 105 1.67 3.35 19.19
CA SER A 105 2.97 2.71 19.43
C SER A 105 4.00 3.68 20.03
N ALA A 106 3.96 4.95 19.63
CA ALA A 106 4.83 5.97 20.19
C ALA A 106 4.49 6.25 21.67
N GLU A 107 3.20 6.36 22.01
CA GLU A 107 2.76 6.53 23.40
C GLU A 107 3.15 5.34 24.27
N ILE A 108 2.98 4.11 23.77
CA ILE A 108 3.39 2.89 24.48
C ILE A 108 4.90 2.89 24.71
N ASN A 109 5.70 3.29 23.73
CA ASN A 109 7.15 3.32 23.88
C ASN A 109 7.61 4.34 24.93
N VAL A 110 7.02 5.55 24.94
CA VAL A 110 7.32 6.57 25.95
C VAL A 110 6.88 6.10 27.33
N PHE A 111 5.68 5.52 27.45
CA PHE A 111 5.18 4.98 28.71
C PHE A 111 6.07 3.84 29.24
N ALA A 112 6.59 2.98 28.34
CA ALA A 112 7.50 1.90 28.72
C ALA A 112 8.87 2.42 29.20
N GLU A 113 9.38 3.52 28.64
CA GLU A 113 10.61 4.16 29.13
C GLU A 113 10.43 4.71 30.54
N ASP A 114 9.28 5.35 30.81
CA ASP A 114 8.95 5.88 32.14
C ASP A 114 8.68 4.78 33.17
N ASP A 115 7.98 3.69 32.80
CA ASP A 115 7.74 2.54 33.70
C ASP A 115 9.04 1.79 34.06
N LEU A 116 10.00 1.73 33.13
CA LEU A 116 11.34 1.17 33.40
C LEU A 116 12.14 2.07 34.36
N LEU A 117 12.07 3.39 34.19
CA LEU A 117 12.64 4.37 35.12
C LEU A 117 12.01 4.28 36.51
N TRP A 118 10.68 4.09 36.58
CA TRP A 118 9.95 3.98 37.85
C TRP A 118 10.29 2.70 38.64
N CYS A 119 10.65 1.62 37.94
CA CYS A 119 11.15 0.39 38.57
C CYS A 119 12.57 0.55 39.12
N GLU A 120 13.44 1.31 38.45
CA GLU A 120 14.82 1.54 38.89
C GLU A 120 14.85 2.49 40.11
N GLU A 121 14.06 3.57 40.10
CA GLU A 121 13.96 4.50 41.22
C GLU A 121 13.35 3.85 42.49
N ARG A 122 12.43 2.88 42.33
CA ARG A 122 11.91 2.07 43.46
C ARG A 122 12.86 1.00 43.96
N ALA A 123 13.79 0.53 43.13
CA ALA A 123 14.81 -0.43 43.55
C ALA A 123 15.86 0.24 44.45
N GLU A 124 16.20 1.51 44.21
CA GLU A 124 17.11 2.27 45.07
C GLU A 124 16.41 2.83 46.33
N ALA A 125 15.11 3.15 46.28
CA ALA A 125 14.38 3.65 47.45
C ALA A 125 14.03 2.59 48.52
N ASN A 126 14.24 1.29 48.25
CA ASN A 126 14.05 0.19 49.21
C ASN A 126 15.36 -0.50 49.64
N GLY A 127 16.52 0.14 49.39
CA GLY A 127 17.84 -0.28 49.87
C GLY A 127 18.28 0.47 51.11
#